data_AF-D7VGP4-F1
#
_entry.id   AF-D7VGP4-F1
#
_cell.length_a   1.000
_cell.length_b   1.000
_cell.length_c   1.000
_cell.angle_alpha   90.00
_cell.angle_beta   90.00
_cell.angle_gamma   90.00
#
_symmetry.space_group_name_H-M   'P 1'
#
loop_
_entity.id
_entity.type
_entity.pdbx_description
1 polymer ?
#
loop_
_entity_poly.entity_id
_entity_poly.type
_entity_poly.pdbx_seq_one_letter_code
_entity_poly.pdbx_strand_id
1 'polypeptide(L)'
;MKIKKYIIIDGNPVLFPVEFQHASMANNGTRVESAGFFMILQDKEGQLRVKCLGESTSLRLKSHPERDEMLITKYLGLDPLTENKQAIPEVSVYLNSEIECLRDLAKAMSKTFNEKIPIKDNCIQLPESVGKGCMSMAELSTGLALFKANVRFKNQVKFLRNVTRSNAHLYIHFNLSEASFMIKKENGRQVDVGVDWEEAIFYSSSGKSVEMELPEDKWVKWVTIIIHRSWLVNKQLNYNTNIGEDVIQGFLQNKSIQGMVNLTMEEMSLAFRLIEEMDQNTGMRLQTKGKVLQLLSLFVSKHVQDENIQSYADFSDVSRIMRIVGNLEKNPNNTWPTISLIARNCMMSRTKFITLFKSIYGKSYHNLMMDIRMQKAAEFLQIGEAISEVGQKVGFSNLSHFAKTFKQVFHIEPSKYKHLAGNQEKNFIS
;
A
#
# COMPACT_ATOMS: atom_id res chain seq x y z
N MET A 1 -10.86 -32.86 5.00
CA MET A 1 -10.07 -31.85 4.25
C MET A 1 -9.10 -32.56 3.34
N LYS A 2 -9.24 -32.41 2.02
CA LYS A 2 -8.25 -32.91 1.05
C LYS A 2 -7.44 -31.72 0.56
N ILE A 3 -6.14 -31.71 0.84
CA ILE A 3 -5.21 -30.76 0.24
C ILE A 3 -5.07 -31.13 -1.23
N LYS A 4 -5.10 -30.13 -2.11
CA LYS A 4 -4.88 -30.25 -3.55
C LYS A 4 -3.83 -29.23 -3.98
N LYS A 5 -3.29 -29.39 -5.18
CA LYS A 5 -2.40 -28.41 -5.80
C LYS A 5 -3.15 -27.57 -6.83
N TYR A 6 -2.62 -26.39 -7.10
CA TYR A 6 -3.09 -25.56 -8.20
C TYR A 6 -1.94 -24.81 -8.86
N ILE A 7 -2.17 -24.39 -10.10
CA ILE A 7 -1.43 -23.32 -10.77
C ILE A 7 -2.43 -22.29 -11.31
N ILE A 8 -2.03 -21.03 -11.39
CA ILE A 8 -2.76 -19.99 -12.11
C ILE A 8 -2.05 -19.72 -13.42
N ILE A 9 -2.77 -19.88 -14.53
CA ILE A 9 -2.30 -19.60 -15.88
C ILE A 9 -3.22 -18.55 -16.50
N ASP A 10 -2.67 -17.39 -16.85
CA ASP A 10 -3.42 -16.28 -17.46
C ASP A 10 -4.73 -15.96 -16.71
N GLY A 11 -4.65 -15.84 -15.38
CA GLY A 11 -5.78 -15.61 -14.47
C GLY A 11 -6.74 -16.79 -14.26
N ASN A 12 -6.47 -17.96 -14.84
CA ASN A 12 -7.34 -19.14 -14.73
C ASN A 12 -6.73 -20.22 -13.81
N PRO A 13 -7.47 -20.68 -12.78
CA PRO A 13 -7.00 -21.79 -11.96
C PRO A 13 -7.04 -23.13 -12.69
N VAL A 14 -5.96 -23.89 -12.57
CA VAL A 14 -5.89 -25.31 -12.92
C VAL A 14 -5.66 -26.08 -11.63
N LEU A 15 -6.65 -26.88 -11.22
CA LEU A 15 -6.66 -27.62 -9.96
C LEU A 15 -6.33 -29.08 -10.21
N PHE A 16 -5.43 -29.65 -9.42
CA PHE A 16 -4.99 -31.02 -9.62
C PHE A 16 -4.60 -31.74 -8.32
N PRO A 17 -4.60 -33.08 -8.32
CA PRO A 17 -4.19 -33.88 -7.16
C PRO A 17 -2.73 -33.63 -6.74
N VAL A 18 -2.40 -33.89 -5.47
CA VAL A 18 -1.08 -33.59 -4.89
C VAL A 18 0.05 -34.45 -5.48
N GLU A 19 -0.29 -35.56 -6.12
CA GLU A 19 0.62 -36.50 -6.77
C GLU A 19 1.30 -35.91 -8.01
N PHE A 20 0.66 -34.93 -8.67
CA PHE A 20 1.24 -34.26 -9.82
C PHE A 20 2.20 -33.14 -9.40
N GLN A 21 3.27 -32.95 -10.16
CA GLN A 21 4.16 -31.80 -9.97
C GLN A 21 3.53 -30.55 -10.59
N HIS A 22 3.77 -29.37 -10.02
CA HIS A 22 3.28 -28.13 -10.65
C HIS A 22 3.92 -27.92 -12.03
N ALA A 23 5.19 -28.30 -12.19
CA ALA A 23 5.89 -28.21 -13.48
C ALA A 23 5.29 -29.10 -14.56
N SER A 24 4.69 -30.26 -14.22
CA SER A 24 4.03 -31.11 -15.22
C SER A 24 2.70 -30.55 -15.72
N MET A 25 2.15 -29.56 -15.02
CA MET A 25 0.91 -28.90 -15.39
C MET A 25 1.15 -27.59 -16.18
N ALA A 26 2.41 -27.15 -16.29
CA ALA A 26 2.82 -26.00 -17.06
C ALA A 26 3.39 -26.45 -18.43
N ASN A 27 2.82 -25.96 -19.53
CA ASN A 27 3.36 -26.22 -20.86
C ASN A 27 4.56 -25.29 -21.15
N ASN A 28 5.47 -25.72 -22.03
CA ASN A 28 6.59 -24.88 -22.47
C ASN A 28 6.07 -23.57 -23.07
N GLY A 29 6.48 -22.44 -22.49
CA GLY A 29 6.10 -21.08 -22.93
C GLY A 29 4.86 -20.51 -22.25
N THR A 30 4.18 -21.25 -21.38
CA THR A 30 3.03 -20.73 -20.62
C THR A 30 3.49 -19.90 -19.42
N ARG A 31 3.00 -18.66 -19.28
CA ARG A 31 3.29 -17.82 -18.11
C ARG A 31 2.44 -18.31 -16.93
N VAL A 32 3.09 -18.98 -15.97
CA VAL A 32 2.46 -19.36 -14.70
C VAL A 32 2.60 -18.21 -13.73
N GLU A 33 1.47 -17.69 -13.25
CA GLU A 33 1.43 -16.52 -12.37
C GLU A 33 1.63 -16.90 -10.90
N SER A 34 1.17 -18.08 -10.51
CA SER A 34 1.37 -18.62 -9.16
C SER A 34 1.10 -20.10 -9.10
N ALA A 35 1.57 -20.70 -8.02
CA ALA A 35 1.44 -22.12 -7.80
C ALA A 35 1.49 -22.42 -6.30
N GLY A 36 0.64 -23.34 -5.84
CA GLY A 36 0.61 -23.67 -4.43
C GLY A 36 -0.30 -24.83 -4.13
N PHE A 37 -0.69 -24.90 -2.86
CA PHE A 37 -1.64 -25.86 -2.34
C PHE A 37 -2.90 -25.12 -1.95
N PHE A 38 -4.05 -25.77 -2.14
CA PHE A 38 -5.31 -25.27 -1.62
C PHE A 38 -6.06 -26.35 -0.86
N MET A 39 -6.93 -25.91 0.02
CA MET A 39 -7.90 -26.74 0.73
C MET A 39 -9.24 -26.03 0.76
N ILE A 40 -10.31 -26.81 0.79
CA ILE A 40 -11.66 -26.31 1.02
C ILE A 40 -11.99 -26.62 2.48
N LEU A 41 -12.26 -25.57 3.23
CA LEU A 41 -12.68 -25.57 4.62
C LEU A 41 -14.19 -25.36 4.68
N GLN A 42 -14.83 -25.85 5.73
CA GLN A 42 -16.20 -25.48 6.06
C GLN A 42 -16.13 -24.68 7.36
N ASP A 43 -16.71 -23.48 7.39
CA ASP A 43 -16.78 -22.69 8.60
C ASP A 43 -17.91 -23.18 9.54
N LYS A 44 -18.04 -22.51 10.70
CA LYS A 44 -19.02 -22.89 11.73
C LYS A 44 -20.47 -22.71 11.27
N GLU A 45 -20.71 -21.96 10.21
CA GLU A 45 -22.02 -21.69 9.62
C GLU A 45 -22.32 -22.62 8.43
N GLY A 46 -21.40 -23.56 8.14
CA GLY A 46 -21.56 -24.53 7.07
C GLY A 46 -21.10 -24.03 5.69
N GLN A 47 -20.55 -22.82 5.60
CA GLN A 47 -20.11 -22.23 4.33
C GLN A 47 -18.71 -22.73 3.95
N LEU A 48 -18.54 -23.09 2.68
CA LEU A 48 -17.27 -23.58 2.15
C LEU A 48 -16.35 -22.40 1.79
N ARG A 49 -15.10 -22.45 2.25
CA ARG A 49 -14.07 -21.45 1.98
C ARG A 49 -12.82 -22.09 1.41
N VAL A 50 -12.25 -21.49 0.38
CA VAL A 50 -10.94 -21.89 -0.14
C VAL A 50 -9.85 -21.27 0.74
N LYS A 51 -8.82 -22.05 1.04
CA LYS A 51 -7.57 -21.56 1.65
C LYS A 51 -6.39 -21.98 0.78
N CYS A 52 -5.59 -21.03 0.35
CA CYS A 52 -4.39 -21.24 -0.46
C CYS A 52 -3.14 -20.98 0.38
N LEU A 53 -2.09 -21.75 0.13
CA LEU A 53 -0.84 -21.67 0.86
C LEU A 53 0.33 -22.30 0.10
N GLY A 54 1.53 -21.96 0.57
CA GLY A 54 2.77 -22.61 0.17
C GLY A 54 3.34 -22.08 -1.13
N GLU A 55 4.26 -22.86 -1.69
CA GLU A 55 4.97 -22.54 -2.92
C GLU A 55 5.21 -23.82 -3.72
N SER A 56 5.37 -23.67 -5.02
CA SER A 56 5.83 -24.71 -5.91
C SER A 56 7.36 -24.74 -5.92
N THR A 57 7.94 -25.80 -5.37
CA THR A 57 9.39 -26.04 -5.46
C THR A 57 9.85 -26.31 -6.89
N SER A 58 9.01 -26.95 -7.71
CA SER A 58 9.35 -27.31 -9.09
C SER A 58 9.32 -26.12 -10.05
N LEU A 59 8.47 -25.12 -9.79
CA LEU A 59 8.41 -23.88 -10.57
C LEU A 59 9.11 -22.69 -9.89
N ARG A 60 9.51 -22.83 -8.63
CA ARG A 60 9.98 -21.74 -7.76
C ARG A 60 9.01 -20.54 -7.74
N LEU A 61 7.71 -20.83 -7.79
CA LEU A 61 6.61 -19.86 -7.79
C LEU A 61 5.81 -19.99 -6.49
N LYS A 62 5.44 -18.86 -5.90
CA LYS A 62 4.68 -18.81 -4.64
C LYS A 62 3.17 -18.75 -4.90
N SER A 63 2.40 -19.15 -3.89
CA SER A 63 0.97 -18.84 -3.78
C SER A 63 0.80 -17.36 -3.45
N HIS A 64 -0.24 -16.72 -3.99
CA HIS A 64 -0.78 -15.45 -3.50
C HIS A 64 -2.14 -15.73 -2.84
N PRO A 65 -2.17 -16.07 -1.53
CA PRO A 65 -3.33 -16.68 -0.91
C PRO A 65 -4.64 -15.95 -1.15
N GLU A 66 -4.67 -14.62 -1.02
CA GLU A 66 -5.91 -13.86 -1.17
C GLU A 66 -6.45 -13.89 -2.62
N ARG A 67 -5.58 -13.65 -3.61
CA ARG A 67 -5.93 -13.69 -5.03
C ARG A 67 -6.35 -15.10 -5.43
N ASP A 68 -5.54 -16.08 -5.09
CA ASP A 68 -5.71 -17.44 -5.55
C ASP A 68 -6.93 -18.08 -4.87
N GLU A 69 -7.19 -17.76 -3.59
CA GLU A 69 -8.44 -18.14 -2.90
C GLU A 69 -9.65 -17.57 -3.64
N MET A 70 -9.63 -16.29 -4.03
CA MET A 70 -10.72 -15.67 -4.79
C MET A 70 -10.93 -16.34 -6.16
N LEU A 71 -9.87 -16.50 -6.95
CA LEU A 71 -9.94 -17.12 -8.28
C LEU A 71 -10.42 -18.57 -8.21
N ILE A 72 -9.92 -19.34 -7.25
CA ILE A 72 -10.31 -20.75 -7.06
C ILE A 72 -11.73 -20.84 -6.50
N THR A 73 -12.13 -19.95 -5.59
CA THR A 73 -13.51 -19.87 -5.08
C THR A 73 -14.49 -19.64 -6.23
N LYS A 74 -14.17 -18.70 -7.12
CA LYS A 74 -14.95 -18.42 -8.33
C LYS A 74 -14.97 -19.60 -9.30
N TYR A 75 -13.80 -20.22 -9.55
CA TYR A 75 -13.67 -21.39 -10.43
C TYR A 75 -14.48 -22.60 -9.92
N LEU A 76 -14.51 -22.80 -8.61
CA LEU A 76 -15.26 -23.87 -7.96
C LEU A 76 -16.74 -23.55 -7.73
N GLY A 77 -17.20 -22.34 -8.05
CA GLY A 77 -18.56 -21.89 -7.77
C GLY A 77 -18.90 -21.84 -6.27
N LEU A 78 -17.90 -21.62 -5.42
CA LEU A 78 -18.05 -21.54 -3.96
C LEU A 78 -18.23 -20.10 -3.46
N ASP A 79 -18.51 -19.17 -4.36
CA ASP A 79 -18.79 -17.78 -4.02
C ASP A 79 -20.02 -17.72 -3.10
N PRO A 80 -19.91 -17.17 -1.88
CA PRO A 80 -21.01 -16.98 -0.93
C PRO A 80 -22.31 -16.36 -1.47
N LEU A 81 -22.31 -15.80 -2.68
CA LEU A 81 -23.36 -14.92 -3.19
C LEU A 81 -23.78 -15.25 -4.63
N THR A 82 -24.49 -16.37 -4.80
CA THR A 82 -25.36 -16.57 -5.98
C THR A 82 -26.81 -16.11 -5.77
N GLU A 83 -27.14 -15.53 -4.61
CA GLU A 83 -28.41 -14.84 -4.39
C GLU A 83 -28.15 -13.37 -4.02
N ASN A 84 -28.62 -12.46 -4.89
CA ASN A 84 -28.48 -10.99 -4.86
C ASN A 84 -27.07 -10.39 -5.07
N LYS A 85 -26.66 -10.27 -6.35
CA LYS A 85 -25.64 -9.29 -6.74
C LYS A 85 -26.14 -7.86 -6.47
N GLN A 86 -25.84 -7.30 -5.30
CA GLN A 86 -25.57 -5.86 -5.27
C GLN A 86 -24.35 -5.62 -6.15
N ALA A 87 -24.49 -4.78 -7.16
CA ALA A 87 -23.37 -4.40 -8.02
C ALA A 87 -22.26 -3.82 -7.14
N ILE A 88 -21.03 -4.33 -7.27
CA ILE A 88 -19.86 -3.77 -6.57
C ILE A 88 -19.79 -2.27 -6.91
N PRO A 89 -19.83 -1.37 -5.91
CA PRO A 89 -19.79 0.06 -6.15
C PRO A 89 -18.56 0.45 -6.97
N GLU A 90 -18.78 1.15 -8.08
CA GLU A 90 -17.72 1.60 -8.98
C GLU A 90 -17.57 3.13 -8.87
N VAL A 91 -16.36 3.57 -8.53
CA VAL A 91 -15.96 4.98 -8.47
C VAL A 91 -15.11 5.27 -9.69
N SER A 92 -15.64 6.07 -10.61
CA SER A 92 -14.96 6.46 -11.84
C SER A 92 -14.48 7.91 -11.76
N VAL A 93 -13.18 8.15 -11.98
CA VAL A 93 -12.60 9.50 -11.91
C VAL A 93 -11.41 9.66 -12.87
N TYR A 94 -11.16 10.90 -13.28
CA TYR A 94 -9.89 11.31 -13.87
C TYR A 94 -9.10 12.11 -12.83
N LEU A 95 -8.00 11.54 -12.33
CA LEU A 95 -7.08 12.26 -11.45
C LEU A 95 -6.10 13.07 -12.30
N ASN A 96 -5.82 14.32 -11.92
CA ASN A 96 -4.83 15.17 -12.55
C ASN A 96 -3.83 15.69 -11.50
N SER A 97 -2.95 16.61 -11.88
CA SER A 97 -1.96 17.19 -10.95
C SER A 97 -2.47 18.42 -10.17
N GLU A 98 -3.77 18.72 -10.21
CA GLU A 98 -4.41 19.89 -9.59
C GLU A 98 -5.31 19.47 -8.42
N ILE A 99 -5.22 20.15 -7.28
CA ILE A 99 -5.90 19.76 -6.04
C ILE A 99 -7.43 19.65 -6.18
N GLU A 100 -7.99 20.36 -7.16
CA GLU A 100 -9.38 20.33 -7.58
C GLU A 100 -9.90 18.92 -7.88
N CYS A 101 -9.07 18.02 -8.44
CA CYS A 101 -9.53 16.67 -8.79
C CYS A 101 -9.94 15.84 -7.56
N LEU A 102 -9.48 16.23 -6.35
CA LEU A 102 -9.94 15.61 -5.11
C LEU A 102 -11.43 15.89 -4.87
N ARG A 103 -11.93 17.07 -5.27
CA ARG A 103 -13.37 17.39 -5.21
C ARG A 103 -14.17 16.52 -6.17
N ASP A 104 -13.63 16.25 -7.35
CA ASP A 104 -14.30 15.39 -8.34
C ASP A 104 -14.32 13.93 -7.90
N LEU A 105 -13.24 13.45 -7.28
CA LEU A 105 -13.21 12.14 -6.63
C LEU A 105 -14.25 12.06 -5.50
N ALA A 106 -14.31 13.04 -4.61
CA ALA A 106 -15.30 13.06 -3.52
C ALA A 106 -16.74 13.09 -4.05
N LYS A 107 -17.02 13.84 -5.12
CA LYS A 107 -18.33 13.86 -5.80
C LYS A 107 -18.66 12.49 -6.41
N ALA A 108 -17.71 11.87 -7.11
CA ALA A 108 -17.89 10.55 -7.70
C ALA A 108 -18.21 9.51 -6.62
N MET A 109 -17.44 9.50 -5.53
CA MET A 109 -17.70 8.64 -4.38
C MET A 109 -19.05 8.94 -3.73
N SER A 110 -19.42 10.21 -3.58
CA SER A 110 -20.70 10.58 -2.97
C SER A 110 -21.89 10.05 -3.76
N LYS A 111 -21.79 10.10 -5.10
CA LYS A 111 -22.77 9.50 -5.99
C LYS A 111 -22.79 7.97 -5.87
N THR A 112 -21.62 7.33 -5.86
CA THR A 112 -21.49 5.87 -5.81
C THR A 112 -22.00 5.29 -4.48
N PHE A 113 -21.72 5.93 -3.35
CA PHE A 113 -22.15 5.48 -2.03
C PHE A 113 -23.49 6.06 -1.57
N ASN A 114 -24.10 6.93 -2.38
CA ASN A 114 -25.33 7.67 -2.04
C ASN A 114 -25.24 8.38 -0.66
N GLU A 115 -24.08 8.98 -0.40
CA GLU A 115 -23.78 9.65 0.87
C GLU A 115 -22.81 10.80 0.64
N LYS A 116 -22.92 11.88 1.43
CA LYS A 116 -21.98 12.99 1.33
C LYS A 116 -20.59 12.58 1.83
N ILE A 117 -19.61 12.58 0.93
CA ILE A 117 -18.21 12.36 1.28
C ILE A 117 -17.54 13.72 1.58
N PRO A 118 -17.14 14.00 2.82
CA PRO A 118 -16.52 15.27 3.18
C PRO A 118 -15.06 15.35 2.75
N ILE A 119 -14.62 16.56 2.40
CA ILE A 119 -13.21 16.93 2.32
C ILE A 119 -12.90 17.85 3.49
N LYS A 120 -11.89 17.49 4.29
CA LYS A 120 -11.32 18.32 5.36
C LYS A 120 -9.80 18.32 5.22
N ASP A 121 -9.16 19.47 5.35
CA ASP A 121 -7.69 19.60 5.26
C ASP A 121 -7.07 18.94 4.01
N ASN A 122 -7.70 19.13 2.85
CA ASN A 122 -7.30 18.48 1.57
C ASN A 122 -7.26 16.95 1.62
N CYS A 123 -8.09 16.36 2.48
CA CYS A 123 -8.29 14.94 2.65
C CYS A 123 -9.78 14.60 2.53
N ILE A 124 -10.09 13.63 1.66
CA ILE A 124 -11.35 12.89 1.66
C ILE A 124 -11.35 11.99 2.88
N GLN A 125 -12.21 12.30 3.86
CA GLN A 125 -12.43 11.45 5.02
C GLN A 125 -13.61 10.52 4.73
N LEU A 126 -13.40 9.20 4.83
CA LEU A 126 -14.49 8.25 4.64
C LEU A 126 -15.47 8.37 5.83
N PRO A 127 -16.77 8.59 5.57
CA PRO A 127 -17.80 8.44 6.60
C PRO A 127 -17.81 7.02 7.15
N GLU A 128 -18.20 6.85 8.42
CA GLU A 128 -18.17 5.54 9.09
C GLU A 128 -19.00 4.47 8.38
N SER A 129 -20.10 4.86 7.74
CA SER A 129 -20.98 4.05 6.88
C SER A 129 -20.29 3.50 5.63
N VAL A 130 -19.29 4.21 5.09
CA VAL A 130 -18.52 3.82 3.90
C VAL A 130 -17.24 3.09 4.28
N GLY A 131 -16.56 3.53 5.34
CA GLY A 131 -15.28 2.98 5.73
C GLY A 131 -14.54 3.82 6.78
N LYS A 132 -13.21 3.69 6.79
CA LYS A 132 -12.29 4.44 7.65
C LYS A 132 -11.06 4.89 6.85
N GLY A 133 -10.42 5.96 7.31
CA GLY A 133 -9.18 6.46 6.73
C GLY A 133 -9.37 7.66 5.80
N CYS A 134 -8.33 7.94 5.02
CA CYS A 134 -8.18 9.20 4.28
C CYS A 134 -7.60 8.96 2.88
N MET A 135 -8.08 9.74 1.91
CA MET A 135 -7.39 9.97 0.64
C MET A 135 -7.06 11.45 0.50
N SER A 136 -5.81 11.79 0.21
CA SER A 136 -5.35 13.18 0.17
C SER A 136 -4.51 13.45 -1.07
N MET A 137 -4.43 14.72 -1.45
CA MET A 137 -3.53 15.14 -2.52
C MET A 137 -2.71 16.35 -2.12
N ALA A 138 -1.41 16.29 -2.42
CA ALA A 138 -0.47 17.37 -2.23
C ALA A 138 0.03 17.86 -3.59
N GLU A 139 -0.28 19.10 -3.95
CA GLU A 139 0.33 19.78 -5.10
C GLU A 139 1.74 20.27 -4.72
N LEU A 140 2.78 19.70 -5.33
CA LEU A 140 4.19 19.96 -4.96
C LEU A 140 4.83 21.06 -5.80
N SER A 141 4.33 21.23 -7.02
CA SER A 141 4.54 22.37 -7.91
C SER A 141 3.54 22.28 -9.06
N THR A 142 3.38 23.35 -9.82
CA THR A 142 2.58 23.34 -11.05
C THR A 142 2.95 22.14 -11.94
N GLY A 143 2.02 21.19 -12.09
CA GLY A 143 2.22 19.98 -12.89
C GLY A 143 2.87 18.80 -12.18
N LEU A 144 3.10 18.84 -10.86
CA LEU A 144 3.57 17.71 -10.06
C LEU A 144 2.76 17.60 -8.77
N ALA A 145 2.09 16.47 -8.59
CA ALA A 145 1.32 16.17 -7.39
C ALA A 145 1.61 14.77 -6.84
N LEU A 146 1.32 14.60 -5.56
CA LEU A 146 1.32 13.32 -4.86
C LEU A 146 -0.08 13.03 -4.34
N PHE A 147 -0.67 11.94 -4.81
CA PHE A 147 -1.89 11.38 -4.27
C PHE A 147 -1.56 10.27 -3.27
N LYS A 148 -2.24 10.26 -2.13
CA LYS A 148 -2.03 9.33 -1.02
C LYS A 148 -3.35 8.74 -0.59
N ALA A 149 -3.39 7.44 -0.36
CA ALA A 149 -4.56 6.78 0.21
C ALA A 149 -4.15 5.78 1.27
N ASN A 150 -4.80 5.89 2.43
CA ASN A 150 -4.75 4.91 3.51
C ASN A 150 -6.18 4.74 4.01
N VAL A 151 -6.86 3.74 3.47
CA VAL A 151 -8.31 3.56 3.59
C VAL A 151 -8.69 2.13 3.88
N ARG A 152 -9.85 1.94 4.50
CA ARG A 152 -10.49 0.65 4.72
C ARG A 152 -11.97 0.80 4.41
N PHE A 153 -12.44 0.20 3.33
CA PHE A 153 -13.86 0.23 2.97
C PHE A 153 -14.63 -0.86 3.72
N LYS A 154 -15.88 -0.57 4.09
CA LYS A 154 -16.76 -1.55 4.76
C LYS A 154 -17.23 -2.68 3.85
N ASN A 155 -17.31 -2.41 2.55
CA ASN A 155 -17.68 -3.36 1.51
C ASN A 155 -16.64 -3.28 0.40
N GLN A 156 -16.66 -4.23 -0.52
CA GLN A 156 -15.81 -4.21 -1.71
C GLN A 156 -16.10 -2.98 -2.59
N VAL A 157 -15.08 -2.37 -3.19
CA VAL A 157 -15.20 -1.18 -4.06
C VAL A 157 -14.26 -1.29 -5.26
N LYS A 158 -14.71 -0.83 -6.43
CA LYS A 158 -13.88 -0.68 -7.63
C LYS A 158 -13.58 0.79 -7.88
N PHE A 159 -12.33 1.12 -8.20
CA PHE A 159 -11.93 2.41 -8.74
C PHE A 159 -11.55 2.25 -10.21
N LEU A 160 -12.24 2.96 -11.08
CA LEU A 160 -11.98 2.96 -12.52
C LEU A 160 -11.36 4.29 -12.95
N ARG A 161 -10.18 4.21 -13.56
CA ARG A 161 -9.56 5.38 -14.17
C ARG A 161 -10.22 5.72 -15.50
N ASN A 162 -10.66 6.97 -15.63
CA ASN A 162 -11.13 7.51 -16.90
C ASN A 162 -9.96 7.79 -17.85
N VAL A 163 -9.99 7.15 -19.02
CA VAL A 163 -9.02 7.36 -20.09
C VAL A 163 -9.37 8.63 -20.84
N THR A 164 -8.39 9.49 -21.09
CA THR A 164 -8.58 10.73 -21.82
C THR A 164 -7.93 10.64 -23.21
N ARG A 165 -8.54 11.31 -24.21
CA ARG A 165 -7.92 11.43 -25.54
C ARG A 165 -6.61 12.23 -25.50
N SER A 166 -6.53 13.20 -24.59
CA SER A 166 -5.30 13.94 -24.32
C SER A 166 -4.37 13.12 -23.43
N ASN A 167 -3.12 12.96 -23.85
CA ASN A 167 -2.09 12.26 -23.10
C ASN A 167 -1.35 13.19 -22.13
N ALA A 168 -2.05 14.04 -21.38
CA ALA A 168 -1.44 15.12 -20.60
C ALA A 168 -0.65 14.68 -19.34
N HIS A 169 -0.96 13.52 -18.74
CA HIS A 169 -0.39 13.11 -17.45
C HIS A 169 0.29 11.74 -17.51
N LEU A 170 1.34 11.59 -16.72
CA LEU A 170 2.00 10.33 -16.36
C LEU A 170 1.71 10.06 -14.88
N TYR A 171 1.35 8.81 -14.58
CA TYR A 171 1.09 8.32 -13.24
C TYR A 171 2.12 7.23 -12.91
N ILE A 172 2.70 7.31 -11.72
CA ILE A 172 3.54 6.24 -11.16
C ILE A 172 2.92 5.85 -9.82
N HIS A 173 2.36 4.66 -9.79
CA HIS A 173 1.55 4.13 -8.71
C HIS A 173 2.34 3.09 -7.92
N PHE A 174 2.46 3.29 -6.62
CA PHE A 174 3.15 2.41 -5.69
C PHE A 174 2.10 1.81 -4.75
N ASN A 175 1.81 0.52 -4.92
CA ASN A 175 0.96 -0.21 -3.98
C ASN A 175 1.77 -0.57 -2.73
N LEU A 176 1.22 -0.27 -1.56
CA LEU A 176 1.85 -0.46 -0.25
C LEU A 176 0.99 -1.39 0.65
N SER A 177 0.06 -2.16 0.05
CA SER A 177 -0.86 -3.05 0.77
C SER A 177 -1.24 -4.32 -0.01
N GLU A 178 -1.29 -5.47 0.68
CA GLU A 178 -1.49 -6.82 0.08
C GLU A 178 -2.96 -7.00 -0.33
N ALA A 179 -3.79 -6.02 0.07
CA ALA A 179 -5.22 -6.04 -0.06
C ALA A 179 -5.71 -5.52 -1.42
N SER A 180 -5.04 -4.58 -2.10
CA SER A 180 -5.55 -4.08 -3.39
C SER A 180 -5.16 -4.96 -4.56
N PHE A 181 -6.12 -5.19 -5.47
CA PHE A 181 -5.90 -5.87 -6.74
C PHE A 181 -5.98 -4.85 -7.87
N MET A 182 -4.94 -4.75 -8.69
CA MET A 182 -4.96 -3.93 -9.90
C MET A 182 -5.26 -4.82 -11.09
N ILE A 183 -6.41 -4.60 -11.73
CA ILE A 183 -6.91 -5.38 -12.85
C ILE A 183 -6.95 -4.48 -14.09
N LYS A 184 -6.29 -4.89 -15.16
CA LYS A 184 -6.48 -4.29 -16.47
C LYS A 184 -7.52 -5.11 -17.23
N LYS A 185 -8.54 -4.47 -17.77
CA LYS A 185 -9.44 -5.12 -18.72
C LYS A 185 -8.86 -4.99 -20.13
N GLU A 186 -8.50 -6.11 -20.74
CA GLU A 186 -8.07 -6.18 -22.13
C GLU A 186 -8.96 -7.17 -22.88
N ASN A 187 -9.73 -6.70 -23.88
CA ASN A 187 -10.65 -7.52 -24.68
C ASN A 187 -11.66 -8.35 -23.84
N GLY A 188 -12.16 -7.80 -22.74
CA GLY A 188 -13.08 -8.50 -21.83
C GLY A 188 -12.41 -9.51 -20.88
N ARG A 189 -11.09 -9.68 -20.94
CA ARG A 189 -10.30 -10.48 -19.99
C ARG A 189 -9.72 -9.60 -18.88
N GLN A 190 -9.77 -10.11 -17.66
CA GLN A 190 -9.08 -9.52 -16.50
C GLN A 190 -7.61 -9.94 -16.56
N VAL A 191 -6.70 -8.97 -16.68
CA VAL A 191 -5.25 -9.18 -16.61
C VAL A 191 -4.77 -8.62 -15.28
N ASP A 192 -4.16 -9.47 -14.46
CA ASP A 192 -3.54 -9.08 -13.19
C ASP A 192 -2.35 -8.14 -13.47
N VAL A 193 -2.38 -6.95 -12.88
CA VAL A 193 -1.32 -5.93 -12.93
C VAL A 193 -0.64 -5.85 -11.56
N GLY A 194 -0.57 -6.96 -10.84
CA GLY A 194 0.17 -7.11 -9.60
C GLY A 194 -0.71 -6.95 -8.35
N VAL A 195 -0.60 -7.95 -7.47
CA VAL A 195 -0.93 -7.89 -6.03
C VAL A 195 0.25 -7.43 -5.18
N ASP A 196 1.45 -7.39 -5.76
CA ASP A 196 2.69 -7.37 -5.02
C ASP A 196 3.20 -5.94 -4.83
N TRP A 197 3.64 -5.62 -3.60
CA TRP A 197 4.24 -4.31 -3.27
C TRP A 197 5.63 -4.15 -3.89
N GLU A 198 6.05 -5.17 -4.63
CA GLU A 198 7.35 -5.31 -5.26
C GLU A 198 7.39 -4.58 -6.60
N GLU A 199 6.25 -4.09 -7.14
CA GLU A 199 6.20 -3.39 -8.42
C GLU A 199 5.49 -2.03 -8.32
N ALA A 200 6.03 -1.03 -9.02
CA ALA A 200 5.30 0.18 -9.35
C ALA A 200 4.65 0.03 -10.72
N ILE A 201 3.40 0.45 -10.81
CA ILE A 201 2.64 0.50 -12.07
C ILE A 201 2.77 1.92 -12.61
N PHE A 202 3.14 2.06 -13.87
CA PHE A 202 3.11 3.35 -14.54
C PHE A 202 2.18 3.33 -15.74
N TYR A 203 1.54 4.45 -16.00
CA TYR A 203 0.68 4.64 -17.17
C TYR A 203 0.53 6.11 -17.50
N SER A 204 0.23 6.41 -18.76
CA SER A 204 -0.13 7.76 -19.17
C SER A 204 -1.66 7.94 -19.26
N SER A 205 -2.14 9.19 -19.29
CA SER A 205 -3.57 9.49 -19.26
C SER A 205 -4.33 8.92 -20.47
N SER A 206 -3.65 8.78 -21.62
CA SER A 206 -4.19 8.09 -22.81
C SER A 206 -3.97 6.58 -22.83
N GLY A 207 -3.28 6.02 -21.83
CA GLY A 207 -3.07 4.58 -21.67
C GLY A 207 -4.38 3.80 -21.50
N LYS A 208 -4.33 2.46 -21.59
CA LYS A 208 -5.52 1.62 -21.37
C LYS A 208 -6.06 1.83 -19.95
N SER A 209 -7.38 1.65 -19.77
CA SER A 209 -8.00 1.83 -18.47
C SER A 209 -7.43 0.83 -17.45
N VAL A 210 -7.31 1.28 -16.21
CA VAL A 210 -6.84 0.48 -15.07
C VAL A 210 -7.97 0.50 -14.05
N GLU A 211 -8.37 -0.70 -13.61
CA GLU A 211 -9.37 -0.92 -12.58
C GLU A 211 -8.63 -1.37 -11.31
N MET A 212 -8.91 -0.71 -10.19
CA MET A 212 -8.41 -1.11 -8.88
C MET A 212 -9.57 -1.68 -8.08
N GLU A 213 -9.49 -2.93 -7.66
CA GLU A 213 -10.48 -3.57 -6.81
C GLU A 213 -9.96 -3.62 -5.38
N LEU A 214 -10.70 -2.97 -4.48
CA LEU A 214 -10.40 -2.89 -3.06
C LEU A 214 -11.30 -3.87 -2.30
N PRO A 215 -10.72 -4.78 -1.50
CA PRO A 215 -11.47 -5.79 -0.79
C PRO A 215 -12.23 -5.16 0.37
N GLU A 216 -13.27 -5.88 0.76
CA GLU A 216 -14.03 -5.58 1.96
C GLU A 216 -13.17 -5.64 3.22
N ASP A 217 -13.33 -4.63 4.07
CA ASP A 217 -12.87 -4.57 5.46
C ASP A 217 -11.35 -4.80 5.67
N LYS A 218 -10.53 -4.46 4.67
CA LYS A 218 -9.07 -4.44 4.78
C LYS A 218 -8.49 -3.06 4.58
N TRP A 219 -7.37 -2.81 5.26
CA TRP A 219 -6.59 -1.60 5.05
C TRP A 219 -5.81 -1.70 3.75
N VAL A 220 -6.02 -0.71 2.89
CA VAL A 220 -5.34 -0.53 1.61
C VAL A 220 -4.57 0.77 1.66
N LYS A 221 -3.30 0.72 1.23
CA LYS A 221 -2.36 1.84 1.22
C LYS A 221 -1.70 1.96 -0.14
N TRP A 222 -1.69 3.14 -0.72
CA TRP A 222 -0.90 3.42 -1.93
C TRP A 222 -0.55 4.90 -2.05
N VAL A 223 0.51 5.17 -2.79
CA VAL A 223 0.85 6.52 -3.24
C VAL A 223 0.90 6.56 -4.77
N THR A 224 0.57 7.70 -5.36
CA THR A 224 0.65 7.92 -6.80
C THR A 224 1.28 9.26 -7.07
N ILE A 225 2.39 9.26 -7.80
CA ILE A 225 3.00 10.47 -8.33
C ILE A 225 2.29 10.80 -9.64
N ILE A 226 1.80 12.03 -9.76
CA ILE A 226 1.07 12.51 -10.94
C ILE A 226 1.87 13.65 -11.56
N ILE A 227 2.26 13.49 -12.81
CA ILE A 227 3.15 14.39 -13.53
C ILE A 227 2.46 14.89 -14.79
N HIS A 228 2.19 16.18 -14.88
CA HIS A 228 1.77 16.80 -16.12
C HIS A 228 2.96 16.91 -17.10
N ARG A 229 2.72 16.71 -18.39
CA ARG A 229 3.80 16.74 -19.40
C ARG A 229 4.63 18.02 -19.36
N SER A 230 4.00 19.19 -19.17
CA SER A 230 4.73 20.47 -19.12
C SER A 230 5.73 20.52 -17.97
N TRP A 231 5.51 19.78 -16.88
CA TRP A 231 6.46 19.71 -15.76
C TRP A 231 7.78 19.06 -16.19
N LEU A 232 7.70 18.01 -17.02
CA LEU A 232 8.90 17.36 -17.60
C LEU A 232 9.57 18.22 -18.69
N VAL A 233 8.78 18.97 -19.47
CA VAL A 233 9.28 19.80 -20.59
C VAL A 233 9.97 21.10 -20.11
N ASN A 234 9.51 21.70 -19.02
CA ASN A 234 9.97 23.03 -18.55
C ASN A 234 11.35 23.02 -17.83
N LYS A 235 12.32 22.25 -18.34
CA LYS A 235 13.77 22.34 -18.02
C LYS A 235 14.16 22.19 -16.53
N GLN A 236 13.44 21.41 -15.74
CA GLN A 236 13.96 20.95 -14.42
C GLN A 236 14.88 19.72 -14.55
N LEU A 237 14.83 19.01 -15.67
CA LEU A 237 15.71 17.88 -16.02
C LEU A 237 16.71 18.26 -17.13
N ASN A 238 17.27 19.48 -17.04
CA ASN A 238 18.16 20.05 -18.05
C ASN A 238 19.61 19.55 -17.91
N TYR A 239 19.80 18.25 -17.68
CA TYR A 239 21.11 17.60 -17.78
C TYR A 239 21.18 16.88 -19.12
N ASN A 240 22.29 17.08 -19.83
CA ASN A 240 22.61 16.52 -21.15
C ASN A 240 22.89 15.01 -21.08
N THR A 241 22.09 14.29 -20.30
CA THR A 241 22.23 12.87 -19.99
C THR A 241 21.01 12.15 -20.54
N ASN A 242 21.20 10.92 -20.99
CA ASN A 242 20.13 10.00 -21.41
C ASN A 242 19.19 9.69 -20.23
N ILE A 243 18.31 10.62 -19.88
CA ILE A 243 17.39 10.52 -18.74
C ILE A 243 16.18 9.67 -19.14
N GLY A 244 15.99 8.52 -18.48
CA GLY A 244 14.78 7.72 -18.50
C GLY A 244 14.51 7.02 -19.83
N GLU A 245 15.26 5.95 -20.07
CA GLU A 245 15.14 5.08 -21.25
C GLU A 245 13.66 4.72 -21.53
N ASP A 246 13.24 4.97 -22.77
CA ASP A 246 11.93 4.70 -23.40
C ASP A 246 10.64 5.28 -22.78
N VAL A 247 10.43 5.23 -21.46
CA VAL A 247 9.14 5.59 -20.85
C VAL A 247 8.94 7.10 -20.83
N ILE A 248 9.87 7.85 -20.23
CA ILE A 248 9.79 9.32 -20.16
C ILE A 248 9.90 9.91 -21.57
N GLN A 249 10.84 9.41 -22.39
CA GLN A 249 10.98 9.84 -23.77
C GLN A 249 9.72 9.54 -24.60
N GLY A 250 9.14 8.35 -24.47
CA GLY A 250 7.90 7.99 -25.12
C GLY A 250 6.75 8.93 -24.72
N PHE A 251 6.61 9.22 -23.43
CA PHE A 251 5.59 10.13 -22.93
C PHE A 251 5.77 11.58 -23.41
N LEU A 252 7.01 12.06 -23.46
CA LEU A 252 7.38 13.38 -24.01
C LEU A 252 7.08 13.46 -25.52
N GLN A 253 7.30 12.36 -26.25
CA GLN A 253 6.90 12.18 -27.66
C GLN A 253 5.40 11.92 -27.86
N ASN A 254 4.59 12.13 -26.81
CA ASN A 254 3.14 11.93 -26.82
C ASN A 254 2.68 10.48 -27.07
N LYS A 255 3.56 9.48 -26.91
CA LYS A 255 3.18 8.06 -26.98
C LYS A 255 2.37 7.65 -25.75
N SER A 256 1.40 6.78 -25.97
CA SER A 256 0.68 6.11 -24.90
C SER A 256 1.60 5.09 -24.24
N ILE A 257 1.87 5.24 -22.95
CA ILE A 257 2.75 4.34 -22.19
C ILE A 257 1.99 3.69 -21.05
N GLN A 258 2.33 2.44 -20.76
CA GLN A 258 1.84 1.68 -19.61
C GLN A 258 2.77 0.50 -19.37
N GLY A 259 3.06 0.21 -18.11
CA GLY A 259 3.89 -0.92 -17.74
C GLY A 259 4.05 -1.05 -16.23
N MET A 260 4.98 -1.92 -15.84
CA MET A 260 5.29 -2.23 -14.46
C MET A 260 6.81 -2.24 -14.30
N VAL A 261 7.29 -1.91 -13.11
CA VAL A 261 8.71 -1.96 -12.79
C VAL A 261 8.93 -2.45 -11.37
N ASN A 262 9.84 -3.42 -11.21
CA ASN A 262 10.25 -3.91 -9.89
C ASN A 262 10.84 -2.77 -9.07
N LEU A 263 10.37 -2.59 -7.84
CA LEU A 263 10.86 -1.63 -6.88
C LEU A 263 12.09 -2.18 -6.16
N THR A 264 13.02 -1.30 -5.86
CA THR A 264 14.12 -1.55 -4.94
C THR A 264 13.65 -1.27 -3.52
N MET A 265 14.47 -1.70 -2.57
CA MET A 265 14.28 -1.41 -1.15
C MET A 265 14.19 0.07 -0.82
N GLU A 266 15.04 0.86 -1.45
CA GLU A 266 15.09 2.28 -1.22
C GLU A 266 13.79 2.95 -1.70
N GLU A 267 13.29 2.54 -2.86
CA GLU A 267 12.04 3.09 -3.43
C GLU A 267 10.82 2.73 -2.60
N MET A 268 10.69 1.47 -2.16
CA MET A 268 9.61 1.06 -1.26
C MET A 268 9.67 1.84 0.06
N SER A 269 10.85 1.90 0.70
CA SER A 269 11.05 2.67 1.94
C SER A 269 10.62 4.13 1.78
N LEU A 270 10.98 4.75 0.65
CA LEU A 270 10.65 6.13 0.35
C LEU A 270 9.14 6.31 0.11
N ALA A 271 8.51 5.41 -0.64
CA ALA A 271 7.06 5.39 -0.86
C ALA A 271 6.28 5.18 0.45
N PHE A 272 6.75 4.32 1.35
CA PHE A 272 6.18 4.16 2.68
C PHE A 272 6.30 5.43 3.52
N ARG A 273 7.46 6.09 3.55
CA ARG A 273 7.58 7.36 4.28
C ARG A 273 6.63 8.43 3.74
N LEU A 274 6.40 8.45 2.42
CA LEU A 274 5.44 9.36 1.80
C LEU A 274 3.99 9.12 2.26
N ILE A 275 3.59 7.87 2.56
CA ILE A 275 2.21 7.58 3.01
C ILE A 275 1.95 8.02 4.46
N GLU A 276 2.99 8.00 5.31
CA GLU A 276 2.88 8.30 6.74
C GLU A 276 2.96 9.81 7.04
N GLU A 277 3.53 10.60 6.13
CA GLU A 277 3.75 12.02 6.34
C GLU A 277 2.49 12.87 6.11
N MET A 278 2.32 13.87 6.98
CA MET A 278 1.28 14.89 6.86
C MET A 278 1.84 16.15 6.19
N ASP A 279 1.08 16.77 5.29
CA ASP A 279 1.50 17.98 4.54
C ASP A 279 0.96 19.27 5.17
N GLN A 280 1.09 19.41 6.50
CA GLN A 280 0.43 20.47 7.27
C GLN A 280 1.11 21.84 7.17
N ASN A 281 2.40 21.90 6.83
CA ASN A 281 3.15 23.16 6.73
C ASN A 281 4.15 23.16 5.57
N THR A 282 4.68 24.34 5.23
CA THR A 282 5.62 24.54 4.13
C THR A 282 6.87 23.67 4.24
N GLY A 283 7.42 23.50 5.44
CA GLY A 283 8.60 22.67 5.68
C GLY A 283 8.35 21.20 5.36
N MET A 284 7.22 20.66 5.83
CA MET A 284 6.79 19.29 5.53
C MET A 284 6.54 19.12 4.03
N ARG A 285 5.87 20.07 3.37
CA ARG A 285 5.64 20.02 1.92
C ARG A 285 6.94 20.01 1.11
N LEU A 286 7.97 20.76 1.54
CA LEU A 286 9.29 20.72 0.91
C LEU A 286 9.97 19.36 1.10
N GLN A 287 9.82 18.73 2.27
CA GLN A 287 10.33 17.39 2.51
C GLN A 287 9.60 16.35 1.65
N THR A 288 8.26 16.42 1.56
CA THR A 288 7.45 15.58 0.68
C THR A 288 7.90 15.74 -0.77
N LYS A 289 8.09 16.98 -1.22
CA LYS A 289 8.61 17.27 -2.57
C LYS A 289 9.99 16.66 -2.81
N GLY A 290 10.93 16.83 -1.88
CA GLY A 290 12.27 16.25 -1.98
C GLY A 290 12.24 14.73 -2.11
N LYS A 291 11.40 14.06 -1.31
CA LYS A 291 11.20 12.60 -1.39
C LYS A 291 10.56 12.17 -2.70
N VAL A 292 9.56 12.88 -3.19
CA VAL A 292 8.96 12.60 -4.51
C VAL A 292 10.00 12.75 -5.62
N LEU A 293 10.83 13.79 -5.58
CA LEU A 293 11.91 13.98 -6.56
C LEU A 293 12.97 12.86 -6.46
N GLN A 294 13.33 12.42 -5.25
CA GLN A 294 14.22 11.28 -5.06
C GLN A 294 13.61 9.98 -5.63
N LEU A 295 12.32 9.73 -5.37
CA LEU A 295 11.62 8.56 -5.88
C LEU A 295 11.50 8.57 -7.41
N LEU A 296 11.25 9.75 -7.98
CA LEU A 296 11.29 9.96 -9.44
C LEU A 296 12.68 9.71 -10.02
N SER A 297 13.73 10.20 -9.36
CA SER A 297 15.10 9.95 -9.80
C SER A 297 15.41 8.46 -9.85
N LEU A 298 15.03 7.71 -8.81
CA LEU A 298 15.22 6.26 -8.75
C LEU A 298 14.43 5.54 -9.84
N PHE A 299 13.18 5.93 -10.07
CA PHE A 299 12.35 5.38 -11.15
C PHE A 299 12.96 5.61 -12.53
N VAL A 300 13.47 6.82 -12.79
CA VAL A 300 14.04 7.23 -14.08
C VAL A 300 15.41 6.61 -14.35
N SER A 301 16.17 6.25 -13.32
CA SER A 301 17.45 5.57 -13.45
C SER A 301 17.35 4.09 -13.84
N LYS A 302 16.14 3.51 -13.89
CA LYS A 302 15.93 2.11 -14.27
C LYS A 302 15.91 1.93 -15.77
N HIS A 303 16.66 0.93 -16.24
CA HIS A 303 16.63 0.47 -17.63
C HIS A 303 15.50 -0.55 -17.75
N VAL A 304 14.58 -0.36 -18.69
CA VAL A 304 13.37 -1.21 -18.84
C VAL A 304 13.71 -2.58 -19.47
N GLN A 305 14.96 -2.83 -19.87
CA GLN A 305 15.35 -3.97 -20.71
C GLN A 305 16.16 -5.11 -20.06
N ASP A 306 16.34 -5.18 -18.74
CA ASP A 306 17.04 -6.33 -18.17
C ASP A 306 16.08 -7.47 -17.74
N GLU A 307 15.96 -8.47 -18.62
CA GLU A 307 15.40 -9.80 -18.31
C GLU A 307 16.25 -10.62 -17.31
N ASN A 308 17.38 -10.06 -16.83
CA ASN A 308 18.27 -10.68 -15.86
C ASN A 308 18.49 -9.77 -14.64
N ILE A 309 17.48 -9.63 -13.78
CA ILE A 309 17.67 -8.97 -12.49
C ILE A 309 18.18 -9.98 -11.46
N GLN A 310 19.49 -9.94 -11.25
CA GLN A 310 20.22 -10.72 -10.27
C GLN A 310 19.88 -10.24 -8.84
N SER A 311 19.15 -11.08 -8.10
CA SER A 311 19.01 -11.16 -6.63
C SER A 311 19.35 -9.88 -5.83
N TYR A 312 18.43 -8.91 -5.80
CA TYR A 312 18.32 -7.97 -4.69
C TYR A 312 17.82 -8.73 -3.44
N ALA A 313 18.20 -8.29 -2.23
CA ALA A 313 17.86 -8.96 -0.98
C ALA A 313 16.41 -9.49 -0.99
N ASP A 314 16.23 -10.79 -0.77
CA ASP A 314 14.98 -11.53 -0.92
C ASP A 314 13.77 -10.70 -0.43
N PHE A 315 12.95 -10.17 -1.35
CA PHE A 315 11.84 -9.25 -1.04
C PHE A 315 10.89 -9.80 0.03
N SER A 316 10.84 -11.13 0.18
CA SER A 316 10.15 -11.80 1.27
C SER A 316 10.63 -11.36 2.67
N ASP A 317 11.91 -11.02 2.82
CA ASP A 317 12.47 -10.52 4.06
C ASP A 317 11.89 -9.15 4.44
N VAL A 318 11.75 -8.30 3.46
CA VAL A 318 11.32 -6.91 3.62
C VAL A 318 9.86 -6.87 4.02
N SER A 319 9.05 -7.62 3.28
CA SER A 319 7.64 -7.84 3.59
C SER A 319 7.49 -8.43 5.00
N ARG A 320 8.30 -9.42 5.40
CA ARG A 320 8.28 -9.96 6.77
C ARG A 320 8.57 -8.90 7.83
N ILE A 321 9.56 -8.02 7.61
CA ILE A 321 9.85 -6.91 8.53
C ILE A 321 8.66 -5.95 8.60
N MET A 322 8.19 -5.47 7.45
CA MET A 322 7.12 -4.47 7.38
C MET A 322 5.80 -5.00 7.96
N ARG A 323 5.44 -6.25 7.65
CA ARG A 323 4.25 -6.92 8.19
C ARG A 323 4.31 -7.01 9.71
N ILE A 324 5.46 -7.38 10.25
CA ILE A 324 5.62 -7.49 11.70
C ILE A 324 5.58 -6.11 12.36
N VAL A 325 6.23 -5.11 11.78
CA VAL A 325 6.16 -3.73 12.30
C VAL A 325 4.73 -3.18 12.23
N GLY A 326 4.02 -3.38 11.13
CA GLY A 326 2.61 -2.97 11.01
C GLY A 326 1.68 -3.70 11.98
N ASN A 327 1.96 -4.97 12.30
CA ASN A 327 1.23 -5.70 13.35
C ASN A 327 1.55 -5.16 14.75
N LEU A 328 2.80 -4.79 14.97
CA LEU A 328 3.29 -4.18 16.22
C LEU A 328 2.67 -2.80 16.46
N GLU A 329 2.46 -2.00 15.41
CA GLU A 329 1.73 -0.72 15.48
C GLU A 329 0.24 -0.91 15.82
N LYS A 330 -0.39 -1.95 15.27
CA LYS A 330 -1.83 -2.23 15.50
C LYS A 330 -2.11 -2.79 16.89
N ASN A 331 -1.22 -3.63 17.42
CA ASN A 331 -1.36 -4.29 18.71
C ASN A 331 -0.12 -4.04 19.59
N PRO A 332 0.05 -2.81 20.11
CA PRO A 332 1.13 -2.49 21.02
C PRO A 332 0.95 -3.26 22.34
N ASN A 333 1.60 -4.41 22.49
CA ASN A 333 1.67 -5.12 23.76
C ASN A 333 2.52 -4.33 24.77
N ASN A 334 2.23 -4.50 26.08
CA ASN A 334 3.00 -3.87 27.17
C ASN A 334 4.51 -4.24 27.14
N THR A 335 4.87 -5.34 26.48
CA THR A 335 6.25 -5.77 26.25
C THR A 335 6.54 -5.88 24.75
N TRP A 336 7.46 -5.05 24.28
CA TRP A 336 7.86 -5.07 22.88
C TRP A 336 8.87 -6.17 22.63
N PRO A 337 8.75 -6.89 21.51
CA PRO A 337 9.61 -8.01 21.23
C PRO A 337 11.07 -7.56 21.01
N THR A 338 11.98 -8.39 21.51
CA THR A 338 13.42 -8.16 21.31
C THR A 338 13.78 -8.26 19.84
N ILE A 339 14.89 -7.64 19.43
CA ILE A 339 15.41 -7.75 18.06
C ILE A 339 15.58 -9.22 17.66
N SER A 340 16.05 -10.07 18.59
CA SER A 340 16.22 -11.51 18.32
C SER A 340 14.90 -12.22 18.05
N LEU A 341 13.84 -11.88 18.78
CA LEU A 341 12.51 -12.44 18.56
C LEU A 341 11.93 -11.96 17.22
N ILE A 342 12.04 -10.67 16.91
CA ILE A 342 11.54 -10.15 15.64
C ILE A 342 12.32 -10.68 14.45
N ALA A 343 13.65 -10.72 14.52
CA ALA A 343 14.46 -11.31 13.46
C ALA A 343 14.03 -12.77 13.20
N ARG A 344 13.78 -13.55 14.25
CA ARG A 344 13.26 -14.93 14.13
C ARG A 344 11.88 -14.99 13.49
N ASN A 345 10.95 -14.13 13.91
CA ASN A 345 9.62 -14.06 13.31
C ASN A 345 9.67 -13.62 11.85
N CYS A 346 10.69 -12.82 11.49
CA CYS A 346 11.02 -12.46 10.13
C CYS A 346 11.79 -13.55 9.36
N MET A 347 12.07 -14.71 9.96
CA MET A 347 12.91 -15.77 9.36
C MET A 347 14.31 -15.28 8.95
N MET A 348 14.89 -14.36 9.73
CA MET A 348 16.20 -13.75 9.47
C MET A 348 17.18 -13.96 10.62
N SER A 349 18.47 -13.85 10.30
CA SER A 349 19.49 -13.59 11.31
C SER A 349 19.33 -12.18 11.89
N ARG A 350 19.76 -12.00 13.14
CA ARG A 350 19.71 -10.70 13.83
C ARG A 350 20.45 -9.60 13.04
N THR A 351 21.61 -9.91 12.49
CA THR A 351 22.43 -8.97 11.72
C THR A 351 21.70 -8.54 10.44
N LYS A 352 21.12 -9.50 9.70
CA LYS A 352 20.35 -9.20 8.48
C LYS A 352 19.15 -8.31 8.79
N PHE A 353 18.40 -8.63 9.85
CA PHE A 353 17.28 -7.82 10.29
C PHE A 353 17.69 -6.38 10.63
N ILE A 354 18.74 -6.17 11.44
CA ILE A 354 19.15 -4.81 11.85
C ILE A 354 19.54 -3.96 10.64
N THR A 355 20.34 -4.52 9.73
CA THR A 355 20.79 -3.81 8.52
C THR A 355 19.61 -3.47 7.63
N LEU A 356 18.73 -4.44 7.37
CA LEU A 356 17.58 -4.26 6.49
C LEU A 356 16.54 -3.32 7.12
N PHE A 357 16.27 -3.45 8.40
CA PHE A 357 15.37 -2.58 9.14
C PHE A 357 15.83 -1.11 9.09
N LYS A 358 17.11 -0.86 9.35
CA LYS A 358 17.65 0.52 9.31
C LYS A 358 17.58 1.11 7.90
N SER A 359 17.77 0.29 6.88
CA SER A 359 17.55 0.68 5.47
C SER A 359 16.09 1.05 5.22
N ILE A 360 15.13 0.24 5.68
CA ILE A 360 13.69 0.47 5.50
C ILE A 360 13.21 1.73 6.23
N TYR A 361 13.54 1.89 7.51
CA TYR A 361 12.93 2.92 8.36
C TYR A 361 13.84 4.15 8.56
N GLY A 362 15.07 4.14 8.05
CA GLY A 362 16.06 5.21 8.27
C GLY A 362 16.53 5.34 9.73
N LYS A 363 16.03 4.51 10.64
CA LYS A 363 16.32 4.53 12.09
C LYS A 363 16.41 3.12 12.65
N SER A 364 16.98 3.00 13.85
CA SER A 364 17.10 1.70 14.52
C SER A 364 15.73 1.16 14.94
N TYR A 365 15.60 -0.17 15.04
CA TYR A 365 14.39 -0.82 15.58
C TYR A 365 13.99 -0.26 16.93
N HIS A 366 14.95 -0.08 17.83
CA HIS A 366 14.69 0.50 19.14
C HIS A 366 14.08 1.92 19.05
N ASN A 367 14.59 2.76 18.15
CA ASN A 367 14.09 4.12 17.99
C ASN A 367 12.68 4.13 17.39
N LEU A 368 12.40 3.34 16.35
CA LEU A 368 11.04 3.24 15.80
C LEU A 368 10.06 2.75 16.86
N MET A 369 10.42 1.70 17.62
CA MET A 369 9.55 1.21 18.69
C MET A 369 9.34 2.24 19.79
N MET A 370 10.34 3.08 20.07
CA MET A 370 10.20 4.18 21.01
C MET A 370 9.23 5.24 20.49
N ASP A 371 9.30 5.60 19.21
CA ASP A 371 8.40 6.57 18.60
C ASP A 371 6.94 6.09 18.67
N ILE A 372 6.69 4.82 18.32
CA ILE A 372 5.36 4.20 18.39
C ILE A 372 4.83 4.21 19.83
N ARG A 373 5.67 3.87 20.82
CA ARG A 373 5.29 3.94 22.24
C ARG A 373 4.88 5.34 22.66
N MET A 374 5.64 6.34 22.23
CA MET A 374 5.38 7.72 22.60
C MET A 374 4.10 8.23 21.92
N GLN A 375 3.84 7.87 20.66
CA GLN A 375 2.56 8.13 20.00
C GLN A 375 1.39 7.52 20.77
N LYS A 376 1.50 6.26 21.21
CA LYS A 376 0.44 5.64 22.01
C LYS A 376 0.26 6.30 23.38
N ALA A 377 1.36 6.70 24.01
CA ALA A 377 1.31 7.46 25.25
C ALA A 377 0.58 8.80 25.06
N ALA A 378 0.82 9.48 23.94
CA ALA A 378 0.14 10.72 23.61
C ALA A 378 -1.38 10.53 23.45
N GLU A 379 -1.81 9.45 22.77
CA GLU A 379 -3.24 9.10 22.67
C GLU A 379 -3.88 8.90 24.05
N PHE A 380 -3.23 8.14 24.94
CA PHE A 380 -3.77 7.93 26.30
C PHE A 380 -3.81 9.22 27.14
N LEU A 381 -2.81 10.09 26.97
CA LEU A 381 -2.81 11.40 27.64
C LEU A 381 -3.90 12.32 27.11
N GLN A 382 -4.23 12.24 25.82
CA GLN A 382 -5.31 13.02 25.21
C GLN A 382 -6.67 12.66 25.78
N ILE A 383 -6.94 11.37 25.99
CA ILE A 383 -8.20 10.90 26.61
C ILE A 383 -8.22 11.05 28.14
N GLY A 384 -7.25 11.77 28.72
CA GLY A 384 -7.28 12.17 30.12
C GLY A 384 -6.68 11.19 31.12
N GLU A 385 -6.02 10.10 30.68
CA GLU A 385 -5.43 9.12 31.60
C GLU A 385 -4.30 9.71 32.47
N ALA A 386 -4.09 9.14 33.66
CA ALA A 386 -3.04 9.60 34.57
C ALA A 386 -1.64 9.30 34.02
N ILE A 387 -0.71 10.26 34.11
CA ILE A 387 0.65 10.14 33.55
C ILE A 387 1.37 8.86 34.05
N SER A 388 1.16 8.51 35.32
CA SER A 388 1.70 7.29 35.93
C SER A 388 1.14 6.01 35.31
N GLU A 389 -0.16 5.98 35.02
CA GLU A 389 -0.83 4.85 34.38
C GLU A 389 -0.40 4.72 32.92
N VAL A 390 -0.32 5.85 32.20
CA VAL A 390 0.16 5.88 30.81
C VAL A 390 1.59 5.34 30.72
N GLY A 391 2.49 5.80 31.60
CA GLY A 391 3.87 5.32 31.63
C GLY A 391 3.96 3.81 31.84
N GLN A 392 3.15 3.26 32.74
CA GLN A 392 3.07 1.81 32.96
C GLN A 392 2.47 1.06 31.77
N LYS A 393 1.37 1.55 31.19
CA LYS A 393 0.69 0.95 30.02
C LYS A 393 1.61 0.85 28.80
N VAL A 394 2.43 1.87 28.58
CA VAL A 394 3.40 1.87 27.45
C VAL A 394 4.74 1.21 27.81
N GLY A 395 4.82 0.52 28.95
CA GLY A 395 5.90 -0.39 29.30
C GLY A 395 7.10 0.25 30.01
N PHE A 396 6.94 1.41 30.66
CA PHE A 396 7.99 2.03 31.47
C PHE A 396 7.82 1.66 32.95
N SER A 397 8.82 0.99 33.50
CA SER A 397 8.95 0.76 34.95
C SER A 397 9.42 2.01 35.70
N ASN A 398 10.07 2.96 35.00
CA ASN A 398 10.56 4.21 35.57
C ASN A 398 9.87 5.40 34.90
N LEU A 399 9.03 6.10 35.68
CA LEU A 399 8.25 7.25 35.21
C LEU A 399 9.11 8.47 34.86
N SER A 400 10.27 8.65 35.51
CA SER A 400 11.21 9.72 35.16
C SER A 400 11.85 9.47 33.80
N HIS A 401 12.17 8.21 33.48
CA HIS A 401 12.64 7.83 32.15
C HIS A 401 11.54 8.06 31.10
N PHE A 402 10.31 7.64 31.38
CA PHE A 402 9.15 7.90 30.52
C PHE A 402 9.00 9.40 30.21
N ALA A 403 8.96 10.24 31.24
CA ALA A 403 8.76 11.68 31.06
C ALA A 403 9.89 12.34 30.24
N LYS A 404 11.14 11.91 30.46
CA LYS A 404 12.29 12.38 29.68
C LYS A 404 12.19 11.98 28.22
N THR A 405 11.87 10.71 27.94
CA THR A 405 11.71 10.21 26.57
C THR A 405 10.53 10.85 25.85
N PHE A 406 9.39 11.01 26.53
CA PHE A 406 8.22 11.69 25.96
C PHE A 406 8.55 13.13 25.58
N LYS A 407 9.26 13.86 26.46
CA LYS A 407 9.73 15.22 26.17
C LYS A 407 10.74 15.27 25.02
N GLN A 408 11.56 14.24 24.84
CA GLN A 408 12.48 14.17 23.70
C GLN A 408 11.73 14.00 22.38
N VAL A 409 10.67 13.18 22.36
CA VAL A 409 9.89 12.90 21.14
C VAL A 409 8.92 14.03 20.79
N PHE A 410 8.20 14.58 21.76
CA PHE A 410 7.19 15.62 21.53
C PHE A 410 7.65 17.04 21.83
N HIS A 411 8.90 17.20 22.28
CA HIS A 411 9.48 18.49 22.72
C HIS A 411 8.73 19.19 23.86
N ILE A 412 7.75 18.52 24.49
CA ILE A 412 6.96 19.03 25.63
C ILE A 412 6.75 17.95 26.69
N GLU A 413 6.54 18.38 27.94
CA GLU A 413 6.36 17.46 29.07
C GLU A 413 4.99 16.76 29.01
N PRO A 414 4.88 15.48 29.44
CA PRO A 414 3.61 14.74 29.43
C PRO A 414 2.46 15.47 30.13
N SER A 415 2.74 16.16 31.24
CA SER A 415 1.76 16.96 31.98
C SER A 415 1.23 18.11 31.15
N LYS A 416 2.12 18.87 30.50
CA LYS A 416 1.76 19.97 29.60
C LYS A 416 1.00 19.46 28.39
N TYR A 417 1.44 18.34 27.81
CA TYR A 417 0.76 17.69 26.68
C TYR A 417 -0.70 17.34 27.04
N LYS A 418 -0.92 16.72 28.20
CA LYS A 418 -2.26 16.39 28.71
C LYS A 418 -3.15 17.62 28.89
N HIS A 419 -2.62 18.71 29.46
CA HIS A 419 -3.38 19.94 29.66
C HIS A 419 -3.75 20.64 28.33
N LEU A 420 -2.86 20.63 27.35
CA LEU A 420 -3.13 21.19 26.02
C LEU A 420 -4.23 20.42 25.30
N ALA A 421 -4.22 19.08 25.38
CA ALA A 421 -5.27 18.24 24.81
C ALA A 421 -6.63 18.47 25.48
N GLY A 422 -6.68 18.52 26.81
CA GLY A 422 -7.94 18.74 27.55
C GLY A 422 -8.56 20.14 27.37
N ASN A 423 -7.78 21.14 26.98
CA ASN A 423 -8.29 22.48 26.65
C ASN A 423 -8.88 22.56 25.24
N GLN A 424 -8.52 21.66 24.32
CA GLN A 424 -9.15 21.59 23.01
C GLN A 424 -10.56 21.01 23.09
N GLU A 425 -10.83 20.00 23.92
CA GLU A 425 -12.19 19.48 24.13
C GLU A 425 -13.14 20.48 24.79
N LYS A 426 -12.65 21.32 25.72
CA LYS A 426 -13.50 22.34 26.38
C LYS A 426 -13.95 23.45 25.43
N ASN A 427 -13.12 23.84 24.45
CA ASN A 427 -13.48 24.84 23.45
C ASN A 427 -14.43 24.32 22.36
N PHE A 428 -14.75 23.02 22.34
CA PHE A 428 -15.78 22.44 21.45
C PHE A 428 -17.13 22.25 22.14
N ILE A 429 -17.21 22.39 23.47
CA ILE A 429 -18.44 22.18 24.27
C ILE A 429 -18.93 23.49 24.92
N SER A 430 -18.13 24.56 24.91
CA SER A 430 -18.55 25.94 25.20
C SER A 430 -18.90 26.69 23.92
#